data_AF-A0A9E0QZQ4-F1
#
_entry.id   AF-A0A9E0QZQ4-F1
#
_cell.length_a   1.000
_cell.length_b   1.000
_cell.length_c   1.000
_cell.angle_alpha   90.00
_cell.angle_beta   90.00
_cell.angle_gamma   90.00
#
_symmetry.space_group_name_H-M   'P 1'
#
loop_
_entity.id
_entity.type
_entity.pdbx_description
1 polymer ?
#
loop_
_entity_poly.entity_id
_entity_poly.type
_entity_poly.pdbx_seq_one_letter_code
_entity_poly.pdbx_strand_id
1 'polypeptide(L)'
;MQEREIKLLFKAGVFDSCQAAPVSIARGWRLKFITKQKEVMTLDLQRSRKEREFKSLDGAAAVARRIGFEWLNVQIGDMEWQEKV
;
A
#
# COMPACT_ATOMS: atom_id res chain seq x y z
N MET A 1 2.42 -5.63 8.81
CA MET A 1 1.60 -4.83 9.75
C MET A 1 0.10 -5.03 9.52
N GLN A 2 -0.74 -4.85 10.54
CA GLN A 2 -2.20 -4.85 10.38
C GLN A 2 -2.74 -3.50 9.89
N GLU A 3 -3.89 -3.51 9.20
CA GLU A 3 -4.53 -2.28 8.68
C GLU A 3 -4.79 -1.24 9.78
N ARG A 4 -5.14 -1.70 10.99
CA ARG A 4 -5.35 -0.82 12.15
C ARG A 4 -4.06 -0.10 12.59
N GLU A 5 -2.93 -0.79 12.56
CA GLU A 5 -1.63 -0.22 12.95
C GLU A 5 -1.17 0.80 11.91
N ILE A 6 -1.28 0.47 10.62
CA ILE A 6 -1.00 1.40 9.53
C ILE A 6 -1.89 2.65 9.64
N LYS A 7 -3.18 2.50 9.96
CA LYS A 7 -4.08 3.64 10.15
C LYS A 7 -3.67 4.54 11.33
N LEU A 8 -3.15 3.97 12.41
CA LEU A 8 -2.62 4.75 13.54
C LEU A 8 -1.38 5.53 13.14
N LEU A 9 -0.44 4.89 12.45
CA LEU A 9 0.79 5.55 11.96
C LEU A 9 0.49 6.65 10.94
N PHE A 10 -0.49 6.43 10.07
CA PHE A 10 -0.96 7.44 9.12
C PHE A 10 -1.47 8.69 9.86
N LYS A 11 -2.34 8.51 10.87
CA LYS A 11 -2.85 9.62 11.69
C LYS A 11 -1.75 10.34 12.46
N ALA A 12 -0.68 9.64 12.83
CA ALA A 12 0.49 10.22 13.47
C ALA A 12 1.43 10.95 12.48
N GLY A 13 1.12 10.94 11.17
CA GLY A 13 1.90 11.65 10.15
C GLY A 13 3.25 11.00 9.84
N VAL A 14 3.38 9.69 10.07
CA VAL A 14 4.62 8.92 9.86
C VAL A 14 4.92 8.68 8.38
N PHE A 15 3.87 8.49 7.59
CA PHE A 15 4.00 8.17 6.16
C PHE A 15 4.21 9.43 5.31
N ASP A 16 5.01 9.25 4.28
CA ASP A 16 5.23 10.21 3.20
C ASP A 16 4.33 9.88 2.01
N SER A 17 4.28 8.60 1.60
CA SER A 17 3.44 8.17 0.48
C SER A 17 2.98 6.71 0.57
N CYS A 18 1.98 6.36 -0.25
CA CYS A 18 1.51 5.00 -0.44
C CYS A 18 1.72 4.59 -1.89
N GLN A 19 2.24 3.39 -2.10
CA GLN A 19 2.55 2.84 -3.42
C GLN A 19 1.91 1.47 -3.62
N ALA A 20 1.27 1.25 -4.76
CA ALA A 20 0.87 -0.05 -5.24
C ALA A 20 1.89 -0.58 -6.24
N ALA A 21 2.31 -1.83 -6.06
CA ALA A 21 3.20 -2.52 -6.99
C ALA A 21 2.70 -3.94 -7.25
N PRO A 22 2.88 -4.49 -8.47
CA PRO A 22 2.56 -5.88 -8.74
C PRO A 22 3.50 -6.79 -7.93
N VAL A 23 2.95 -7.86 -7.36
CA VAL A 23 3.76 -8.91 -6.70
C VAL A 23 4.47 -9.75 -7.76
N SER A 24 3.80 -9.96 -8.90
CA SER A 24 4.37 -10.55 -10.11
C SER A 24 3.56 -10.09 -11.33
N ILE A 25 4.11 -10.28 -12.53
CA ILE A 25 3.48 -9.89 -13.82
C ILE A 25 2.05 -10.45 -13.98
N ALA A 26 1.73 -11.58 -13.34
CA ALA A 26 0.45 -12.27 -13.49
C ALA A 26 -0.37 -12.41 -12.20
N ARG A 27 0.15 -12.02 -11.03
CA ARG A 27 -0.52 -12.30 -9.75
C ARG A 27 -0.43 -11.12 -8.80
N GLY A 28 -1.46 -10.29 -8.86
CA GLY A 28 -1.88 -9.41 -7.77
C GLY A 28 -0.98 -8.23 -7.48
N TRP A 29 -1.44 -7.46 -6.50
CA TRP A 29 -0.91 -6.17 -6.10
C TRP A 29 -0.57 -6.19 -4.62
N ARG A 30 0.40 -5.40 -4.21
CA ARG A 30 0.71 -5.14 -2.81
C ARG A 30 0.79 -3.65 -2.55
N LEU A 31 0.46 -3.26 -1.33
CA LEU A 31 0.65 -1.89 -0.85
C LEU A 31 1.96 -1.79 -0.07
N LYS A 32 2.76 -0.80 -0.46
CA LYS A 32 3.93 -0.32 0.26
C LYS A 32 3.60 1.05 0.84
N PHE A 33 3.95 1.25 2.10
CA PHE A 33 3.82 2.53 2.78
C PHE A 33 5.22 3.05 3.05
N ILE A 34 5.55 4.19 2.45
CA ILE A 34 6.88 4.78 2.54
C ILE A 34 6.83 5.80 3.67
N THR A 35 7.71 5.64 4.67
CA THR A 35 7.82 6.59 5.78
C THR A 35 8.63 7.82 5.36
N LYS A 36 8.54 8.90 6.15
CA LYS A 36 9.41 10.07 5.98
C LYS A 36 10.91 9.76 6.11
N GLN A 37 11.27 8.64 6.77
CA GLN A 37 12.64 8.15 6.83
C GLN A 37 13.01 7.22 5.65
N LYS A 38 12.15 7.11 4.62
CA LYS A 38 12.32 6.23 3.46
C LYS A 38 12.29 4.73 3.79
N GLU A 39 11.75 4.35 4.95
CA GLU A 39 11.50 2.95 5.26
C GLU A 39 10.23 2.47 4.56
N VAL A 40 10.22 1.21 4.13
CA VAL A 40 9.08 0.60 3.46
C VAL A 40 8.38 -0.35 4.41
N MET A 41 7.10 -0.09 4.67
CA MET A 41 6.22 -0.98 5.43
C MET A 41 5.21 -1.65 4.50
N THR A 42 4.82 -2.88 4.80
CA THR A 42 3.80 -3.64 4.05
C THR A 42 2.67 -4.12 4.97
N LEU A 43 1.50 -4.36 4.37
CA LEU A 43 0.35 -4.97 5.06
C LEU A 43 0.54 -6.48 5.14
N ASP A 44 0.14 -7.09 6.25
CA ASP A 44 0.13 -8.54 6.41
C ASP A 44 -1.30 -9.10 6.35
N LEU A 45 -1.40 -10.36 5.95
CA LEU A 45 -2.57 -11.21 6.17
C LEU A 45 -2.73 -11.46 7.68
N GLN A 46 -3.93 -11.14 8.19
CA GLN A 46 -4.31 -11.29 9.60
C GLN A 46 -3.99 -12.67 10.20
N ARG A 47 -4.04 -13.74 9.40
CA ARG A 47 -3.92 -15.11 9.89
C ARG A 47 -2.55 -15.76 9.67
N SER A 48 -1.69 -15.20 8.81
CA SER A 48 -0.50 -15.93 8.35
C SER A 48 0.82 -15.14 8.38
N ARG A 49 0.83 -13.88 8.85
CA ARG A 49 2.02 -12.98 8.84
C ARG A 49 2.71 -12.89 7.45
N LYS A 50 2.00 -13.26 6.38
CA LYS A 50 2.46 -13.12 5.00
C LYS A 50 2.00 -11.76 4.50
N GLU A 51 2.74 -11.17 3.56
CA GLU A 51 2.30 -9.93 2.92
C GLU A 51 0.89 -10.09 2.31
N ARG A 52 0.07 -9.05 2.46
CA ARG A 52 -1.29 -9.01 1.92
C ARG A 52 -1.23 -8.71 0.44
N GLU A 53 -1.64 -9.71 -0.33
CA GLU A 53 -1.82 -9.59 -1.78
C GLU A 53 -3.28 -9.24 -2.11
N PHE A 54 -3.44 -8.30 -3.04
CA PHE A 54 -4.71 -7.87 -3.58
C PHE A 54 -4.88 -8.43 -4.99
N LYS A 55 -6.10 -8.86 -5.33
CA LYS A 55 -6.38 -9.42 -6.67
C LYS A 55 -6.34 -8.37 -7.78
N SER A 56 -6.64 -7.11 -7.44
CA SER A 56 -6.69 -5.98 -8.37
C SER A 56 -6.11 -4.72 -7.74
N LEU A 57 -5.75 -3.75 -8.59
CA LEU A 57 -5.33 -2.42 -8.18
C LEU A 57 -6.46 -1.71 -7.40
N ASP A 58 -7.71 -1.82 -7.86
CA ASP A 58 -8.88 -1.23 -7.17
C ASP A 58 -9.02 -1.74 -5.73
N GLY A 59 -8.74 -3.03 -5.50
CA GLY A 59 -8.77 -3.62 -4.17
C GLY A 59 -7.69 -3.04 -3.24
N ALA A 60 -6.51 -2.74 -3.78
CA ALA A 60 -5.45 -2.05 -3.07
C ALA A 60 -5.80 -0.57 -2.83
N ALA A 61 -6.29 0.13 -3.86
CA ALA A 61 -6.75 1.52 -3.79
C ALA A 61 -7.84 1.73 -2.72
N ALA A 62 -8.82 0.84 -2.66
CA ALA A 62 -9.88 0.91 -1.65
C ALA A 62 -9.33 0.81 -0.20
N VAL A 63 -8.25 0.05 0.01
CA VAL A 63 -7.59 -0.02 1.33
C VAL A 63 -6.77 1.24 1.61
N ALA A 64 -6.02 1.75 0.63
CA ALA A 64 -5.29 3.02 0.76
C ALA A 64 -6.24 4.17 1.15
N ARG A 65 -7.39 4.28 0.47
CA ARG A 65 -8.44 5.25 0.79
C ARG A 65 -8.99 5.09 2.20
N ARG A 66 -9.24 3.86 2.64
CA ARG A 66 -9.79 3.57 3.99
C ARG A 66 -8.81 3.90 5.11
N ILE A 67 -7.51 3.80 4.84
CA ILE A 67 -6.45 4.23 5.74
C ILE A 67 -6.44 5.76 5.84
N GLY A 68 -6.61 6.45 4.70
CA GLY A 68 -6.76 7.90 4.63
C GLY A 68 -5.88 8.56 3.56
N PHE A 69 -5.18 7.80 2.73
CA PHE A 69 -4.42 8.35 1.61
C PHE A 69 -5.37 8.90 0.55
N GLU A 70 -5.06 10.05 -0.02
CA GLU A 70 -5.80 10.66 -1.14
C GLU A 70 -5.23 10.22 -2.50
N TRP A 71 -3.95 9.87 -2.52
CA TRP A 71 -3.20 9.50 -3.71
C TRP A 71 -2.50 8.16 -3.50
N LEU A 72 -2.45 7.39 -4.59
CA LEU A 72 -1.74 6.12 -4.67
C LEU A 72 -0.74 6.21 -5.83
N ASN A 73 0.54 6.04 -5.50
CA ASN A 73 1.58 5.88 -6.52
C ASN A 73 1.47 4.46 -7.08
N VAL A 74 1.34 4.28 -8.38
CA VAL A 74 1.30 2.96 -9.00
C VAL A 74 2.59 2.75 -9.77
N GLN A 75 3.30 1.67 -9.48
CA GLN A 75 4.56 1.32 -10.11
C GLN A 75 4.46 -0.05 -10.80
N ILE A 76 4.73 -0.10 -12.11
CA ILE A 76 4.82 -1.33 -12.90
C ILE A 76 6.09 -1.30 -13.74
N GLY A 77 7.12 -2.05 -13.33
CA GLY A 77 8.44 -1.96 -13.98
C GLY A 77 8.98 -0.54 -13.91
N ASP A 78 9.26 0.06 -15.07
CA ASP A 78 9.72 1.45 -15.20
C ASP A 78 8.58 2.47 -15.33
N MET A 79 7.32 2.01 -15.41
CA MET A 79 6.16 2.90 -15.45
C MET A 79 5.74 3.29 -14.03
N GLU A 80 5.62 4.59 -13.79
CA GLU A 80 5.08 5.16 -12.56
C GLU A 80 4.04 6.24 -12.86
N TRP A 81 2.91 6.20 -12.16
CA TRP A 81 1.91 7.27 -12.19
C TRP A 81 1.22 7.44 -10.84
N GLN A 82 0.47 8.52 -10.69
CA GLN A 82 -0.36 8.78 -9.50
C GLN A 82 -1.83 8.64 -9.83
N GLU A 83 -2.54 7.90 -8.99
CA GLU A 83 -3.98 7.71 -9.06
C GLU A 83 -4.66 8.30 -7.82
N LYS A 84 -5.76 9.01 -8.01
CA LYS A 84 -6.58 9.55 -6.91
C LYS A 84 -7.52 8.46 -6.41
N VAL A 85 -7.53 8.19 -5.10
CA VAL A 85 -8.25 7.04 -4.50
C VAL A 85 -9.53 7.37 -3.77
#